data_AF-A0A964ZRL3-F1
#
_entry.id   AF-A0A964ZRL3-F1
#
_cell.length_a   1.000
_cell.length_b   1.000
_cell.length_c   1.000
_cell.angle_alpha   90.00
_cell.angle_beta   90.00
_cell.angle_gamma   90.00
#
_symmetry.space_group_name_H-M   'P 1'
#
loop_
_entity.id
_entity.type
_entity.pdbx_description
1 polymer ?
#
loop_
_entity_poly.entity_id
_entity_poly.type
_entity_poly.pdbx_seq_one_letter_code
_entity_poly.pdbx_strand_id
1 'polypeptide(L)' 'GKIGQPVRLNIELDPKVLGGLSIRFADELIDATIVNRLADAGRALAV' A
#
# COMPACT_ATOMS: atom_id res chain seq x y z
N GLY A 1 -5.86 -20.81 -10.42
CA GLY A 1 -4.64 -20.79 -9.59
C GLY A 1 -5.00 -21.28 -8.20
N LYS A 2 -4.10 -22.01 -7.52
CA LYS A 2 -4.34 -22.48 -6.14
C LYS A 2 -4.43 -21.26 -5.21
N ILE A 3 -5.64 -20.88 -4.82
CA ILE A 3 -5.88 -19.92 -3.74
C ILE A 3 -5.63 -20.65 -2.40
N GLY A 4 -4.94 -20.01 -1.45
CA GLY A 4 -4.83 -20.53 -0.08
C GLY A 4 -3.61 -21.42 0.21
N GLN A 5 -2.40 -20.94 -0.09
CA GLN A 5 -1.18 -21.52 0.49
C GLN A 5 -0.75 -20.77 1.75
N PRO A 6 -0.15 -21.44 2.74
CA PRO A 6 0.44 -20.76 3.89
C PRO A 6 1.51 -19.78 3.44
N VAL A 7 1.40 -18.52 3.85
CA VAL A 7 2.37 -17.47 3.58
C VAL A 7 3.10 -17.10 4.86
N ARG A 8 4.39 -16.76 4.73
CA ARG A 8 5.14 -16.09 5.79
C ARG A 8 5.08 -14.60 5.54
N LEU A 9 4.66 -13.85 6.56
CA LEU A 9 4.62 -12.40 6.51
C LEU A 9 5.86 -11.86 7.21
N ASN A 10 6.64 -11.07 6.49
CA ASN A 10 7.66 -10.21 7.08
C ASN A 10 7.05 -8.81 7.16
N ILE A 11 6.87 -8.30 8.37
CA ILE A 11 6.21 -7.02 8.62
C ILE A 11 7.28 -6.02 9.07
N GLU A 12 7.28 -4.85 8.44
CA GLU A 12 8.11 -3.70 8.79
C GLU A 12 7.20 -2.47 8.93
N LEU A 13 7.56 -1.58 9.85
CA LEU A 13 6.92 -0.27 9.97
C LEU A 13 7.76 0.75 9.20
N ASP A 14 7.21 1.31 8.13
CA ASP A 14 7.82 2.41 7.38
C ASP A 14 7.17 3.75 7.78
N PRO A 15 7.89 4.65 8.47
CA PRO A 15 7.38 5.97 8.85
C PRO A 15 7.01 6.88 7.67
N LYS A 16 7.47 6.58 6.45
CA LYS A 16 7.11 7.33 5.25
C LYS A 16 5.69 7.02 4.76
N VAL A 17 5.12 5.89 5.19
CA VAL A 17 3.74 5.52 4.89
C VAL A 17 2.83 6.21 5.90
N LEU A 18 2.14 7.27 5.47
CA LEU A 18 1.22 8.03 6.31
C LEU A 18 -0.03 7.22 6.74
N GLY A 19 -0.33 6.15 6.01
CA GLY A 19 -1.43 5.23 6.30
C GLY A 19 -1.64 4.23 5.17
N GLY A 20 -2.21 3.07 5.49
CA GLY A 20 -2.41 1.96 4.56
C GLY A 20 -1.26 0.94 4.58
N LEU A 21 -1.15 0.15 3.51
CA LEU A 21 -0.21 -0.98 3.43
C LEU A 21 0.51 -0.99 2.08
N SER A 22 1.78 -1.39 2.09
CA SER A 22 2.52 -1.78 0.90
C SER A 22 2.81 -3.26 0.98
N ILE A 23 2.38 -4.04 -0.02
CA ILE A 23 2.51 -5.50 -0.04
C ILE A 23 3.36 -5.89 -1.23
N ARG A 24 4.43 -6.65 -0.97
CA ARG A 24 5.28 -7.23 -2.01
C ARG A 24 5.11 -8.74 -2.02
N PHE A 25 4.73 -9.30 -3.17
CA PHE A 25 4.59 -10.73 -3.37
C PHE A 25 5.29 -11.12 -4.68
N ALA A 26 6.37 -11.91 -4.58
CA ALA A 26 7.25 -12.20 -5.70
C ALA A 26 7.74 -10.89 -6.39
N ASP A 27 7.37 -10.68 -7.64
CA ASP A 27 7.65 -9.52 -8.47
C ASP A 27 6.52 -8.46 -8.45
N GLU A 28 5.39 -8.78 -7.81
CA GLU A 28 4.25 -7.88 -7.71
C GLU A 28 4.38 -6.93 -6.51
N LEU A 29 4.12 -5.64 -6.75
CA LEU A 29 3.99 -4.62 -5.72
C LEU A 29 2.56 -4.07 -5.75
N ILE A 30 1.86 -4.23 -4.63
CA ILE A 30 0.53 -3.68 -4.42
C ILE A 30 0.66 -2.49 -3.47
N ASP A 31 0.38 -1.31 -3.99
CA ASP A 31 0.32 -0.07 -3.21
C ASP A 31 -1.12 0.19 -2.76
N ALA A 32 -1.38 -0.08 -1.48
CA ALA A 32 -2.62 0.25 -0.80
C ALA A 32 -2.41 1.37 0.24
N THR A 33 -1.43 2.26 0.01
CA THR A 33 -1.18 3.43 0.86
C THR A 33 -2.18 4.53 0.55
N ILE A 34 -2.38 5.44 1.51
CA ILE A 34 -3.31 6.56 1.37
C ILE A 34 -2.74 7.73 0.54
N VAL A 35 -1.49 7.63 0.07
CA VAL A 35 -0.76 8.71 -0.62
C VAL A 35 -1.56 9.25 -1.82
N ASN A 36 -2.12 8.37 -2.64
CA ASN A 36 -2.90 8.78 -3.81
C ASN A 36 -4.19 9.53 -3.42
N ARG A 37 -4.88 9.09 -2.35
CA ARG A 37 -6.10 9.77 -1.87
C ARG A 37 -5.79 11.17 -1.32
N LEU A 38 -4.66 11.32 -0.62
CA LEU A 38 -4.21 12.61 -0.11
C LEU A 38 -3.82 13.56 -1.26
N ALA A 39 -3.11 13.05 -2.27
CA ALA A 39 -2.74 13.83 -3.45
C ALA A 39 -3.99 14.35 -4.19
N ASP A 40 -5.01 13.50 -4.35
CA ASP A 40 -6.26 13.88 -5.01
C ASP A 40 -7.08 14.87 -4.17
N ALA A 41 -7.15 14.67 -2.84
CA ALA A 41 -7.78 15.64 -1.94
C ALA A 41 -7.08 17.01 -1.98
N GLY A 42 -5.74 17.03 -2.02
CA GLY A 42 -4.96 18.25 -2.16
C GLY A 42 -5.25 19.00 -3.47
N ARG A 43 -5.39 18.27 -4.59
CA ARG A 43 -5.81 18.86 -5.86
C ARG A 43 -7.23 19.44 -5.80
N ALA A 44 -8.15 18.74 -5.12
CA ALA A 44 -9.53 19.21 -4.95
C ALA A 44 -9.67 20.45 -4.04
N LEU A 45 -8.65 20.78 -3.24
CA LEU A 45 -8.59 22.00 -2.42
C LEU A 45 -7.82 23.14 -3.09
N ALA A 46 -7.11 22.89 -4.19
CA ALA A 46 -6.36 23.90 -4.94
C ALA A 46 -7.22 24.66 -5.97
N VAL A 47 -8.56 24.50 -5.89
CA VAL A 47 -9.59 25.20 -6.69
C VAL A 47 -10.29 26.28 -5.89
#